data_AF-A0A7W6R110-F1
#
_entry.id   AF-A0A7W6R110-F1
#
_cell.length_a   1.000
_cell.length_b   1.000
_cell.length_c   1.000
_cell.angle_alpha   90.00
_cell.angle_beta   90.00
_cell.angle_gamma   90.00
#
_symmetry.space_group_name_H-M   'P 1'
#
loop_
_entity.id
_entity.type
_entity.pdbx_description
1 polymer ?
#
loop_
_entity_poly.entity_id
_entity_poly.type
_entity_poly.pdbx_seq_one_letter_code
_entity_poly.pdbx_strand_id
1 'polypeptide(L)'
;MKKKLMTALFAASTAWSVLPAKAAEPTGTVYLLLPNVTTNRFDKFDVPNVTAAMKTYAPGIEVKVLNANDDMQQQVSQAESAIASGALGIILVSVDPPRSASILAKADNDGIPVVTYAHDPGPGPVAYHVSVPFADIGDAQGKWLSEHLPEHRPVRLAYMLGDPKFAFYTEQMKGFDKYMKPLIDNGTVQVVCQADALLYLASNAQKNMEQCLTKTDNGVDGVVVMNDDTGGGVIAALSGQDLVGKVRVFGGYDATLEGIQRVLLGWQAADMSPPYKGMADAAVQLLVSKIKNADAPKGLINGAWPNKFTDGGVPARLEPNIFITADNVQNSVIDSGLYTRDEICSGIGKDAEFCKK
;
A
#
# COMPACT_ATOMS: atom_id res chain seq x y z
N MET A 1 -14.96 97.78 -5.69
CA MET A 1 -14.96 96.84 -4.54
C MET A 1 -14.88 95.40 -5.06
N LYS A 2 -14.13 94.56 -4.34
CA LYS A 2 -13.45 93.33 -4.79
C LYS A 2 -14.38 92.21 -5.29
N LYS A 3 -14.06 91.61 -6.46
CA LYS A 3 -14.54 90.28 -6.87
C LYS A 3 -13.77 89.21 -6.07
N LYS A 4 -14.49 88.33 -5.37
CA LYS A 4 -13.91 87.18 -4.66
C LYS A 4 -13.74 86.02 -5.66
N LEU A 5 -12.50 85.56 -5.82
CA LEU A 5 -12.14 84.28 -6.42
C LEU A 5 -11.65 83.39 -5.26
N MET A 6 -12.25 82.22 -5.04
CA MET A 6 -11.68 81.20 -4.16
C MET A 6 -12.07 79.81 -4.67
N THR A 7 -11.18 79.30 -5.52
CA THR A 7 -10.60 77.95 -5.59
C THR A 7 -11.41 76.77 -5.04
N ALA A 8 -11.87 75.90 -5.94
CA ALA A 8 -12.33 74.55 -5.61
C ALA A 8 -11.11 73.61 -5.46
N LEU A 9 -10.97 72.97 -4.29
CA LEU A 9 -10.04 71.85 -4.09
C LEU A 9 -10.66 70.58 -4.68
N PHE A 10 -10.04 70.02 -5.71
CA PHE A 10 -10.26 68.63 -6.13
C PHE A 10 -9.46 67.72 -5.20
N ALA A 11 -10.14 66.96 -4.33
CA ALA A 11 -9.51 65.86 -3.60
C ALA A 11 -9.39 64.66 -4.55
N ALA A 12 -8.18 64.39 -5.03
CA ALA A 12 -7.87 63.17 -5.76
C ALA A 12 -7.80 61.99 -4.76
N SER A 13 -8.87 61.19 -4.68
CA SER A 13 -8.86 59.93 -3.95
C SER A 13 -8.11 58.89 -4.77
N THR A 14 -6.82 58.68 -4.47
CA THR A 14 -6.08 57.52 -4.97
C THR A 14 -6.57 56.26 -4.28
N ALA A 15 -7.41 55.49 -4.96
CA ALA A 15 -7.76 54.13 -4.54
C ALA A 15 -6.52 53.24 -4.70
N TRP A 16 -5.83 52.94 -3.61
CA TRP A 16 -4.86 51.85 -3.58
C TRP A 16 -5.62 50.53 -3.63
N SER A 17 -5.69 49.94 -4.82
CA SER A 17 -6.04 48.54 -5.01
C SER A 17 -4.96 47.66 -4.37
N VAL A 18 -5.21 47.23 -3.13
CA VAL A 18 -4.41 46.21 -2.44
C VAL A 18 -4.70 44.88 -3.14
N LEU A 19 -3.83 44.48 -4.06
CA LEU A 19 -3.84 43.11 -4.57
C LEU A 19 -3.52 42.18 -3.39
N PRO A 20 -4.28 41.10 -3.16
CA PRO A 20 -3.95 40.15 -2.10
C PRO A 20 -2.56 39.58 -2.38
N ALA A 21 -1.66 39.72 -1.40
CA ALA A 21 -0.36 39.08 -1.44
C ALA A 21 -0.58 37.57 -1.56
N LYS A 22 -0.05 36.96 -2.62
CA LYS A 22 -0.02 35.51 -2.77
C LYS A 22 0.71 34.97 -1.54
N ALA A 23 0.03 34.17 -0.72
CA ALA A 23 0.65 33.52 0.42
C ALA A 23 1.93 32.81 -0.03
N ALA A 24 3.03 33.00 0.70
CA ALA A 24 4.27 32.32 0.37
C ALA A 24 4.03 30.80 0.42
N GLU A 25 4.51 30.08 -0.59
CA GLU A 25 4.44 28.62 -0.59
C GLU A 25 5.25 28.08 0.61
N PRO A 26 4.71 27.13 1.38
CA PRO A 26 5.40 26.57 2.53
C PRO A 26 6.72 25.92 2.08
N THR A 27 7.78 26.19 2.84
CA THR A 27 9.10 25.58 2.67
C THR A 27 9.50 24.89 3.97
N GLY A 28 10.10 23.70 3.89
CA GLY A 28 10.49 22.93 5.07
C GLY A 28 10.56 21.44 4.77
N THR A 29 10.41 20.61 5.80
CA THR A 29 10.54 19.15 5.67
C THR A 29 9.25 18.44 6.07
N VAL A 30 8.81 17.52 5.22
CA VAL A 30 7.84 16.47 5.55
C VAL A 30 8.60 15.17 5.77
N TYR A 31 8.18 14.39 6.77
CA TYR A 31 8.79 13.11 7.06
C TYR A 31 7.92 11.96 6.55
N LEU A 32 8.52 11.05 5.79
CA LEU A 32 7.94 9.75 5.45
C LEU A 32 8.55 8.69 6.37
N LEU A 33 7.75 8.18 7.30
CA LEU A 33 8.17 7.16 8.27
C LEU A 33 7.71 5.79 7.77
N LEU A 34 8.68 4.93 7.45
CA LEU A 34 8.48 3.57 6.93
C LEU A 34 8.68 2.51 8.02
N PRO A 35 8.04 1.33 7.89
CA PRO A 35 8.09 0.33 8.93
C PRO A 35 9.38 -0.49 8.86
N ASN A 36 9.80 -0.93 7.67
CA ASN A 36 10.93 -1.82 7.47
C ASN A 36 11.51 -1.73 6.06
N VAL A 37 12.64 -2.41 5.84
CA VAL A 37 13.34 -2.52 4.54
C VAL A 37 13.13 -3.89 3.88
N THR A 38 12.41 -4.80 4.54
CA THR A 38 12.22 -6.17 4.07
C THR A 38 11.05 -6.25 3.09
N THR A 39 10.04 -5.41 3.24
CA THR A 39 8.93 -5.29 2.29
C THR A 39 9.36 -4.41 1.11
N ASN A 40 9.61 -5.04 -0.04
CA ASN A 40 10.20 -4.40 -1.22
C ASN A 40 9.44 -3.17 -1.75
N ARG A 41 8.12 -3.10 -1.54
CA ARG A 41 7.28 -2.04 -2.11
C ARG A 41 7.64 -0.62 -1.66
N PHE A 42 8.11 -0.46 -0.42
CA PHE A 42 8.25 0.88 0.16
C PHE A 42 9.39 1.65 -0.51
N ASP A 43 10.55 1.02 -0.62
CA ASP A 43 11.71 1.65 -1.26
C ASP A 43 11.56 1.69 -2.78
N LYS A 44 10.96 0.66 -3.40
CA LYS A 44 10.84 0.58 -4.87
C LYS A 44 9.73 1.46 -5.44
N PHE A 45 8.62 1.64 -4.73
CA PHE A 45 7.44 2.31 -5.28
C PHE A 45 6.94 3.46 -4.43
N ASP A 46 6.70 3.26 -3.13
CA ASP A 46 6.06 4.28 -2.31
C ASP A 46 6.98 5.52 -2.13
N VAL A 47 8.27 5.34 -1.83
CA VAL A 47 9.23 6.44 -1.69
C VAL A 47 9.41 7.25 -2.98
N PRO A 48 9.68 6.65 -4.16
CA PRO A 48 9.77 7.40 -5.41
C PRO A 48 8.48 8.14 -5.76
N ASN A 49 7.31 7.50 -5.61
CA ASN A 49 6.03 8.11 -5.95
C ASN A 49 5.66 9.25 -4.98
N VAL A 50 5.88 9.10 -3.67
CA VAL A 50 5.65 10.18 -2.69
C VAL A 50 6.60 11.35 -2.96
N THR A 51 7.86 11.06 -3.28
CA THR A 51 8.84 12.11 -3.61
C THR A 51 8.46 12.86 -4.89
N ALA A 52 8.03 12.14 -5.93
CA ALA A 52 7.56 12.75 -7.18
C ALA A 52 6.27 13.57 -6.98
N ALA A 53 5.34 13.07 -6.18
CA ALA A 53 4.12 13.78 -5.80
C ALA A 53 4.46 15.06 -5.03
N MET A 54 5.39 15.01 -4.05
CA MET A 54 5.80 16.22 -3.31
C MET A 54 6.41 17.26 -4.23
N LYS A 55 7.31 16.86 -5.14
CA LYS A 55 7.87 17.78 -6.16
C LYS A 55 6.80 18.42 -7.05
N THR A 56 5.69 17.70 -7.30
CA THR A 56 4.59 18.19 -8.13
C THR A 56 3.67 19.16 -7.37
N TYR A 57 3.25 18.79 -6.15
CA TYR A 57 2.21 19.51 -5.41
C TYR A 57 2.75 20.55 -4.42
N ALA A 58 4.01 20.40 -3.98
CA ALA A 58 4.67 21.32 -3.05
C ALA A 58 6.21 21.31 -3.25
N PRO A 59 6.73 21.82 -4.37
CA PRO A 59 8.16 21.76 -4.72
C PRO A 59 9.11 22.44 -3.72
N GLY A 60 8.59 23.29 -2.82
CA GLY A 60 9.36 23.91 -1.74
C GLY A 60 9.52 23.05 -0.48
N ILE A 61 8.84 21.89 -0.41
CA ILE A 61 8.90 20.97 0.72
C ILE A 61 9.78 19.78 0.37
N GLU A 62 10.78 19.52 1.20
CA GLU A 62 11.64 18.35 1.09
C GLU A 62 11.01 17.13 1.79
N VAL A 63 11.17 15.95 1.20
CA VAL A 63 10.76 14.68 1.82
C VAL A 63 11.98 14.05 2.49
N LYS A 64 11.91 13.85 3.81
CA LYS A 64 12.91 13.07 4.56
C LYS A 64 12.34 11.70 4.89
N VAL A 65 12.97 10.67 4.36
CA VAL A 65 12.58 9.28 4.58
C VAL A 65 13.33 8.71 5.77
N LEU A 66 12.63 8.08 6.70
CA LEU A 66 13.20 7.33 7.80
C LEU A 66 12.58 5.93 7.84
N ASN A 67 13.42 4.91 8.07
CA ASN A 67 12.98 3.53 8.16
C ASN A 67 13.20 3.00 9.58
N ALA A 68 12.18 2.36 10.16
CA ALA A 68 12.22 1.86 11.51
C ALA A 68 12.78 0.44 11.65
N ASN A 69 13.07 -0.28 10.55
CA ASN A 69 13.63 -1.64 10.55
C ASN A 69 12.84 -2.63 11.44
N ASP A 70 11.50 -2.59 11.36
CA ASP A 70 10.57 -3.34 12.21
C ASP A 70 10.69 -3.05 13.73
N ASP A 71 11.39 -1.98 14.13
CA ASP A 71 11.53 -1.55 15.52
C ASP A 71 10.56 -0.42 15.87
N MET A 72 9.56 -0.76 16.68
CA MET A 72 8.54 0.20 17.12
C MET A 72 9.13 1.36 17.95
N GLN A 73 10.13 1.10 18.80
CA GLN A 73 10.75 2.13 19.63
C GLN A 73 11.59 3.10 18.78
N GLN A 74 12.25 2.57 17.75
CA GLN A 74 12.93 3.37 16.74
C GLN A 74 11.93 4.26 16.00
N GLN A 75 10.77 3.73 15.57
CA GLN A 75 9.76 4.54 14.90
C GLN A 75 9.22 5.67 15.78
N VAL A 76 9.00 5.41 17.08
CA VAL A 76 8.64 6.46 18.06
C VAL A 76 9.72 7.54 18.10
N SER A 77 10.98 7.13 18.28
CA SER A 77 12.11 8.07 18.39
C SER A 77 12.30 8.91 17.11
N GLN A 78 12.07 8.32 15.95
CA GLN A 78 12.11 9.00 14.65
C GLN A 78 11.00 10.05 14.53
N ALA A 79 9.78 9.72 14.96
CA ALA A 79 8.68 10.68 14.98
C ALA A 79 8.94 11.82 15.96
N GLU A 80 9.43 11.52 17.17
CA GLU A 80 9.82 12.54 18.16
C GLU A 80 10.88 13.49 17.61
N SER A 81 11.89 12.96 16.92
CA SER A 81 12.94 13.75 16.28
C SER A 81 12.39 14.60 15.13
N ALA A 82 11.48 14.06 14.31
CA ALA A 82 10.82 14.81 13.24
C ALA A 82 10.03 15.99 13.79
N ILE A 83 9.23 15.74 14.84
CA ILE A 83 8.43 16.74 15.54
C ILE A 83 9.34 17.83 16.15
N ALA A 84 10.37 17.44 16.90
CA ALA A 84 11.32 18.38 17.51
C ALA A 84 12.10 19.21 16.49
N SER A 85 12.29 18.69 15.26
CA SER A 85 12.94 19.39 14.15
C SER A 85 12.02 20.35 13.41
N GLY A 86 10.74 20.48 13.82
CA GLY A 86 9.77 21.35 13.17
C GLY A 86 9.23 20.80 11.85
N ALA A 87 9.01 19.48 11.76
CA ALA A 87 8.38 18.87 10.60
C ALA A 87 7.06 19.58 10.26
N LEU A 88 6.86 19.89 8.97
CA LEU A 88 5.59 20.46 8.48
C LEU A 88 4.45 19.43 8.54
N GLY A 89 4.78 18.15 8.45
CA GLY A 89 3.82 17.06 8.42
C GLY A 89 4.50 15.69 8.36
N ILE A 90 3.74 14.64 8.65
CA ILE A 90 4.22 13.26 8.67
C ILE A 90 3.32 12.40 7.79
N ILE A 91 3.91 11.62 6.88
CA ILE A 91 3.29 10.46 6.26
C ILE A 91 3.76 9.23 7.04
N LEU A 92 2.85 8.55 7.74
CA LEU A 92 3.17 7.44 8.63
C LEU A 92 2.72 6.10 8.05
N VAL A 93 3.67 5.22 7.82
CA VAL A 93 3.45 3.79 7.64
C VAL A 93 3.92 3.09 8.91
N SER A 94 2.99 2.75 9.80
CA SER A 94 3.32 2.30 11.16
C SER A 94 3.92 0.89 11.19
N VAL A 95 4.95 0.65 12.00
CA VAL A 95 5.47 -0.70 12.31
C VAL A 95 4.37 -1.57 12.94
N ASP A 96 3.65 -1.00 13.89
CA ASP A 96 2.58 -1.66 14.65
C ASP A 96 1.44 -0.66 14.88
N PRO A 97 0.37 -0.69 14.06
CA PRO A 97 -0.73 0.26 14.17
C PRO A 97 -1.39 0.30 15.56
N PRO A 98 -1.70 -0.83 16.22
CA PRO A 98 -2.17 -0.80 17.61
C PRO A 98 -1.29 -0.03 18.59
N ARG A 99 0.02 0.06 18.34
CA ARG A 99 1.00 0.74 19.21
C ARG A 99 1.38 2.16 18.76
N SER A 100 0.85 2.65 17.63
CA SER A 100 1.22 3.97 17.08
C SER A 100 0.61 5.17 17.82
N ALA A 101 -0.27 4.94 18.80
CA ALA A 101 -1.00 5.98 19.52
C ALA A 101 -0.13 7.11 20.08
N SER A 102 1.06 6.78 20.61
CA SER A 102 1.98 7.78 21.19
C SER A 102 2.56 8.71 20.13
N ILE A 103 2.85 8.20 18.94
CA ILE A 103 3.32 8.99 17.78
C ILE A 103 2.22 9.97 17.38
N LEU A 104 1.00 9.48 17.21
CA LEU A 104 -0.15 10.26 16.77
C LEU A 104 -0.49 11.37 17.76
N ALA A 105 -0.61 11.03 19.05
CA ALA A 105 -0.91 12.01 20.09
C ALA A 105 0.16 13.10 20.21
N LYS A 106 1.44 12.74 20.06
CA LYS A 106 2.52 13.73 20.13
C LYS A 106 2.50 14.69 18.94
N ALA A 107 2.29 14.18 17.74
CA ALA A 107 2.18 15.02 16.54
C ALA A 107 1.01 16.00 16.65
N ASP A 108 -0.15 15.54 17.12
CA ASP A 108 -1.34 16.38 17.32
C ASP A 108 -1.13 17.48 18.36
N ASN A 109 -0.51 17.15 19.50
CA ASN A 109 -0.18 18.13 20.55
C ASN A 109 0.74 19.26 20.04
N ASP A 110 1.63 18.96 19.11
CA ASP A 110 2.55 19.93 18.51
C ASP A 110 2.00 20.54 17.20
N GLY A 111 0.74 20.24 16.84
CA GLY A 111 0.04 20.80 15.68
C GLY A 111 0.54 20.29 14.33
N ILE A 112 1.20 19.13 14.29
CA ILE A 112 1.79 18.53 13.08
C ILE A 112 0.78 17.54 12.48
N PRO A 113 0.27 17.78 11.26
CA PRO A 113 -0.67 16.87 10.62
C PRO A 113 -0.02 15.54 10.26
N VAL A 114 -0.71 14.45 10.57
CA VAL A 114 -0.33 13.09 10.19
C VAL A 114 -1.31 12.54 9.16
N VAL A 115 -0.78 12.08 8.02
CA VAL A 115 -1.50 11.21 7.08
C VAL A 115 -0.97 9.79 7.25
N THR A 116 -1.83 8.86 7.64
CA THR A 116 -1.44 7.44 7.73
C THR A 116 -1.59 6.77 6.36
N TYR A 117 -0.70 5.84 6.06
CA TYR A 117 -0.52 5.32 4.71
C TYR A 117 -0.26 3.81 4.72
N ALA A 118 -0.95 3.08 3.82
CA ALA A 118 -0.85 1.63 3.57
C ALA A 118 -1.20 0.70 4.74
N HIS A 119 -0.65 0.92 5.94
CA HIS A 119 -1.03 0.21 7.16
C HIS A 119 -2.18 0.92 7.87
N ASP A 120 -2.91 0.18 8.72
CA ASP A 120 -3.98 0.75 9.52
C ASP A 120 -3.55 2.06 10.23
N PRO A 121 -4.47 3.02 10.42
CA PRO A 121 -4.15 4.30 11.05
C PRO A 121 -3.70 4.19 12.51
N GLY A 122 -4.07 3.12 13.22
CA GLY A 122 -3.87 3.00 14.66
C GLY A 122 -4.75 3.93 15.50
N PRO A 123 -4.81 3.73 16.83
CA PRO A 123 -5.70 4.51 17.69
C PRO A 123 -5.08 5.86 18.05
N GLY A 124 -5.57 6.95 17.45
CA GLY A 124 -5.14 8.31 17.75
C GLY A 124 -5.66 9.36 16.76
N PRO A 125 -5.29 10.64 16.97
CA PRO A 125 -5.61 11.71 16.04
C PRO A 125 -4.85 11.53 14.72
N VAL A 126 -5.60 11.41 13.62
CA VAL A 126 -5.07 11.26 12.26
C VAL A 126 -5.84 12.22 11.36
N ALA A 127 -5.13 13.00 10.55
CA ALA A 127 -5.79 13.97 9.66
C ALA A 127 -6.51 13.27 8.50
N TYR A 128 -5.82 12.35 7.82
CA TYR A 128 -6.37 11.52 6.76
C TYR A 128 -5.70 10.15 6.71
N HIS A 129 -6.40 9.19 6.11
CA HIS A 129 -5.86 7.86 5.85
C HIS A 129 -5.85 7.58 4.34
N VAL A 130 -4.76 6.98 3.81
CA VAL A 130 -4.68 6.54 2.42
C VAL A 130 -4.30 5.06 2.38
N SER A 131 -5.18 4.24 1.82
CA SER A 131 -4.97 2.80 1.72
C SER A 131 -5.83 2.20 0.60
N VAL A 132 -5.90 0.89 0.57
CA VAL A 132 -6.83 0.10 -0.24
C VAL A 132 -7.75 -0.69 0.70
N PRO A 133 -8.96 -1.07 0.26
CA PRO A 133 -9.77 -1.99 1.05
C PRO A 133 -9.14 -3.40 1.04
N PHE A 134 -8.67 -3.88 2.19
CA PHE A 134 -8.00 -5.18 2.28
C PHE A 134 -8.92 -6.37 1.97
N ALA A 135 -10.21 -6.26 2.31
CA ALA A 135 -11.18 -7.30 2.00
C ALA A 135 -11.40 -7.48 0.49
N ASP A 136 -11.26 -6.42 -0.31
CA ASP A 136 -11.41 -6.50 -1.77
C ASP A 136 -10.29 -7.33 -2.41
N ILE A 137 -9.10 -7.36 -1.79
CA ILE A 137 -7.97 -8.22 -2.20
C ILE A 137 -8.38 -9.69 -2.04
N GLY A 138 -8.88 -10.03 -0.85
CA GLY A 138 -9.39 -11.36 -0.55
C GLY A 138 -10.54 -11.79 -1.44
N ASP A 139 -11.51 -10.89 -1.66
CA ASP A 139 -12.65 -11.15 -2.54
C ASP A 139 -12.17 -11.49 -3.96
N ALA A 140 -11.26 -10.71 -4.53
CA ALA A 140 -10.74 -10.95 -5.88
C ALA A 140 -9.99 -12.28 -5.97
N GLN A 141 -9.09 -12.55 -5.01
CA GLN A 141 -8.29 -13.79 -4.98
C GLN A 141 -9.16 -15.04 -4.74
N GLY A 142 -10.09 -14.97 -3.79
CA GLY A 142 -10.99 -16.07 -3.44
C GLY A 142 -11.96 -16.39 -4.57
N LYS A 143 -12.55 -15.35 -5.19
CA LYS A 143 -13.41 -15.52 -6.37
C LYS A 143 -12.64 -16.18 -7.49
N TRP A 144 -11.47 -15.66 -7.84
CA TRP A 144 -10.67 -16.20 -8.94
C TRP A 144 -10.30 -17.67 -8.70
N LEU A 145 -9.81 -18.02 -7.50
CA LEU A 145 -9.49 -19.40 -7.15
C LEU A 145 -10.72 -20.31 -7.24
N SER A 146 -11.87 -19.88 -6.71
CA SER A 146 -13.11 -20.67 -6.75
C SER A 146 -13.56 -21.02 -8.17
N GLU A 147 -13.30 -20.13 -9.14
CA GLU A 147 -13.64 -20.28 -10.56
C GLU A 147 -12.60 -21.10 -11.34
N HIS A 148 -11.40 -21.29 -10.80
CA HIS A 148 -10.25 -21.92 -11.47
C HIS A 148 -9.64 -23.09 -10.69
N LEU A 149 -10.44 -23.76 -9.85
CA LEU A 149 -10.01 -24.97 -9.17
C LEU A 149 -9.64 -26.07 -10.19
N PRO A 150 -8.62 -26.90 -9.90
CA PRO A 150 -8.38 -28.15 -10.64
C PRO A 150 -9.66 -28.97 -10.77
N GLU A 151 -9.79 -29.87 -11.76
CA GLU A 151 -11.05 -30.60 -11.99
C GLU A 151 -11.31 -31.74 -10.99
N HIS A 152 -10.27 -32.34 -10.40
CA HIS A 152 -10.42 -33.48 -9.48
C HIS A 152 -10.91 -33.06 -8.09
N ARG A 153 -11.48 -34.00 -7.33
CA ARG A 153 -12.04 -33.73 -6.00
C ARG A 153 -11.62 -34.81 -4.98
N PRO A 154 -11.33 -34.44 -3.71
CA PRO A 154 -11.19 -33.06 -3.23
C PRO A 154 -9.91 -32.41 -3.79
N VAL A 155 -9.95 -31.08 -4.03
CA VAL A 155 -8.74 -30.30 -4.32
C VAL A 155 -8.00 -30.07 -3.01
N ARG A 156 -6.73 -30.44 -2.94
CA ARG A 156 -5.89 -30.36 -1.75
C ARG A 156 -5.07 -29.07 -1.76
N LEU A 157 -5.47 -28.09 -0.95
CA LEU A 157 -4.78 -26.81 -0.85
C LEU A 157 -3.92 -26.71 0.41
N ALA A 158 -2.74 -26.13 0.28
CA ALA A 158 -1.91 -25.69 1.40
C ALA A 158 -2.02 -24.17 1.56
N TYR A 159 -2.19 -23.68 2.79
CA TYR A 159 -2.30 -22.25 3.08
C TYR A 159 -1.01 -21.79 3.77
N MET A 160 -0.26 -20.91 3.10
CA MET A 160 0.97 -20.29 3.62
C MET A 160 0.70 -18.79 3.73
N LEU A 161 0.04 -18.42 4.82
CA LEU A 161 -0.54 -17.10 5.00
C LEU A 161 0.45 -16.13 5.64
N GLY A 162 0.04 -14.88 5.80
CA GLY A 162 0.84 -13.81 6.41
C GLY A 162 0.80 -13.82 7.94
N ASP A 163 0.97 -12.64 8.54
CA ASP A 163 0.97 -12.47 9.98
C ASP A 163 -0.40 -12.00 10.51
N PRO A 164 -1.08 -12.78 11.36
CA PRO A 164 -2.43 -12.48 11.85
C PRO A 164 -2.52 -11.23 12.74
N LYS A 165 -1.40 -10.67 13.18
CA LYS A 165 -1.41 -9.42 13.96
C LYS A 165 -1.82 -8.19 13.14
N PHE A 166 -1.72 -8.26 11.81
CA PHE A 166 -2.10 -7.15 10.92
C PHE A 166 -3.54 -7.33 10.42
N ALA A 167 -4.29 -6.23 10.34
CA ALA A 167 -5.64 -6.26 9.78
C ALA A 167 -5.66 -6.71 8.30
N PHE A 168 -4.56 -6.51 7.57
CA PHE A 168 -4.39 -7.04 6.21
C PHE A 168 -4.70 -8.54 6.15
N TYR A 169 -4.13 -9.34 7.05
CA TYR A 169 -4.43 -10.78 7.15
C TYR A 169 -5.92 -11.04 7.36
N THR A 170 -6.50 -10.41 8.39
CA THR A 170 -7.86 -10.72 8.83
C THR A 170 -8.90 -10.29 7.80
N GLU A 171 -8.77 -9.09 7.23
CA GLU A 171 -9.70 -8.58 6.23
C GLU A 171 -9.52 -9.28 4.88
N GLN A 172 -8.29 -9.61 4.45
CA GLN A 172 -8.06 -10.42 3.25
C GLN A 172 -8.68 -11.81 3.40
N MET A 173 -8.47 -12.52 4.52
CA MET A 173 -9.10 -13.83 4.74
C MET A 173 -10.63 -13.73 4.77
N LYS A 174 -11.18 -12.70 5.40
CA LYS A 174 -12.63 -12.47 5.43
C LYS A 174 -13.23 -12.31 4.02
N GLY A 175 -12.53 -11.66 3.10
CA GLY A 175 -12.96 -11.58 1.71
C GLY A 175 -12.81 -12.92 0.98
N PHE A 176 -11.63 -13.54 1.14
CA PHE A 176 -11.30 -14.83 0.53
C PHE A 176 -12.27 -15.95 0.92
N ASP A 177 -12.64 -16.00 2.20
CA ASP A 177 -13.52 -17.01 2.77
C ASP A 177 -14.96 -16.90 2.27
N LYS A 178 -15.42 -15.75 1.75
CA LYS A 178 -16.74 -15.65 1.11
C LYS A 178 -16.91 -16.66 -0.02
N TYR A 179 -15.82 -16.99 -0.71
CA TYR A 179 -15.79 -17.89 -1.86
C TYR A 179 -15.26 -19.27 -1.50
N MET A 180 -14.19 -19.33 -0.69
CA MET A 180 -13.51 -20.59 -0.42
C MET A 180 -14.13 -21.38 0.72
N LYS A 181 -14.70 -20.74 1.74
CA LYS A 181 -15.32 -21.45 2.87
C LYS A 181 -16.46 -22.39 2.46
N PRO A 182 -17.40 -22.01 1.58
CA PRO A 182 -18.43 -22.94 1.10
C PRO A 182 -17.87 -24.19 0.41
N LEU A 183 -16.76 -24.05 -0.32
CA LEU A 183 -16.09 -25.15 -1.04
C LEU A 183 -15.32 -26.07 -0.08
N ILE A 184 -14.80 -25.52 1.01
CA ILE A 184 -14.19 -26.30 2.09
C ILE A 184 -15.27 -27.06 2.85
N ASP A 185 -16.34 -26.37 3.26
CA ASP A 185 -17.40 -26.92 4.09
C ASP A 185 -18.16 -28.06 3.37
N ASN A 186 -18.26 -28.02 2.04
CA ASN A 186 -18.89 -29.08 1.23
C ASN A 186 -17.92 -30.19 0.75
N GLY A 187 -16.64 -30.12 1.12
CA GLY A 187 -15.62 -31.12 0.78
C GLY A 187 -15.07 -31.04 -0.65
N THR A 188 -15.43 -30.02 -1.44
CA THR A 188 -14.83 -29.75 -2.76
C THR A 188 -13.34 -29.45 -2.62
N VAL A 189 -12.98 -28.69 -1.59
CA VAL A 189 -11.60 -28.32 -1.23
C VAL A 189 -11.27 -28.92 0.13
N GLN A 190 -10.07 -29.47 0.25
CA GLN A 190 -9.47 -29.91 1.50
C GLN A 190 -8.24 -29.05 1.79
N VAL A 191 -8.23 -28.34 2.91
CA VAL A 191 -7.01 -27.67 3.41
C VAL A 191 -6.14 -28.71 4.10
N VAL A 192 -5.01 -29.09 3.48
CA VAL A 192 -4.12 -30.16 3.96
C VAL A 192 -3.03 -29.65 4.91
N CYS A 193 -2.71 -28.37 4.79
CA CYS A 193 -1.79 -27.64 5.66
C CYS A 193 -2.25 -26.18 5.78
N GLN A 194 -2.04 -25.60 6.94
CA GLN A 194 -2.18 -24.15 7.14
C GLN A 194 -1.11 -23.70 8.13
N ALA A 195 -0.37 -22.66 7.78
CA ALA A 195 0.64 -22.05 8.64
C ALA A 195 0.82 -20.57 8.29
N ASP A 196 1.16 -19.79 9.31
CA ASP A 196 1.36 -18.34 9.21
C ASP A 196 2.85 -18.03 9.05
N ALA A 197 3.21 -17.27 8.02
CA ALA A 197 4.53 -16.72 7.80
C ALA A 197 4.63 -15.38 8.54
N LEU A 198 5.03 -15.42 9.82
CA LEU A 198 5.15 -14.22 10.65
C LEU A 198 6.02 -13.16 9.98
N LEU A 199 5.61 -11.89 10.13
CA LEU A 199 6.17 -10.73 9.44
C LEU A 199 6.19 -10.83 7.90
N TYR A 200 5.38 -11.71 7.30
CA TYR A 200 5.32 -11.96 5.85
C TYR A 200 6.67 -12.40 5.24
N LEU A 201 7.56 -12.96 6.06
CA LEU A 201 8.90 -13.32 5.60
C LEU A 201 8.89 -14.52 4.65
N ALA A 202 9.56 -14.38 3.51
CA ALA A 202 9.76 -15.46 2.54
C ALA A 202 10.40 -16.71 3.18
N SER A 203 11.35 -16.53 4.09
CA SER A 203 12.01 -17.65 4.79
C SER A 203 11.05 -18.44 5.70
N ASN A 204 10.10 -17.76 6.34
CA ASN A 204 9.06 -18.42 7.14
C ASN A 204 8.08 -19.18 6.24
N ALA A 205 7.63 -18.57 5.14
CA ALA A 205 6.77 -19.23 4.17
C ALA A 205 7.43 -20.46 3.54
N GLN A 206 8.71 -20.37 3.17
CA GLN A 206 9.49 -21.49 2.65
C GLN A 206 9.54 -22.65 3.65
N LYS A 207 9.95 -22.37 4.89
CA LYS A 207 10.02 -23.38 5.96
C LYS A 207 8.66 -24.05 6.21
N ASN A 208 7.59 -23.26 6.26
CA ASN A 208 6.24 -23.77 6.46
C ASN A 208 5.80 -24.68 5.30
N MET A 209 6.13 -24.30 4.06
CA MET A 209 5.82 -25.10 2.88
C MET A 209 6.63 -26.39 2.83
N GLU A 210 7.93 -26.36 3.13
CA GLU A 210 8.79 -27.57 3.21
C GLU A 210 8.23 -28.59 4.23
N GLN A 211 7.77 -28.12 5.39
CA GLN A 211 7.12 -28.96 6.40
C GLN A 211 5.80 -29.55 5.88
N CYS A 212 5.01 -28.76 5.15
CA CYS A 212 3.77 -29.23 4.54
C CYS A 212 4.04 -30.31 3.49
N LEU A 213 4.99 -30.08 2.58
CA LEU A 213 5.39 -31.02 1.54
C LEU A 213 5.86 -32.35 2.15
N THR A 214 6.68 -32.29 3.20
CA THR A 214 7.11 -33.47 3.96
C THR A 214 5.93 -34.23 4.57
N LYS A 215 5.02 -33.52 5.25
CA LYS A 215 3.85 -34.12 5.91
C LYS A 215 2.88 -34.77 4.94
N THR A 216 2.77 -34.22 3.72
CA THR A 216 1.80 -34.63 2.71
C THR A 216 2.38 -35.55 1.65
N ASP A 217 3.67 -35.91 1.75
CA ASP A 217 4.41 -36.64 0.71
C ASP A 217 4.25 -35.96 -0.66
N ASN A 218 4.47 -34.64 -0.69
CA ASN A 218 4.25 -33.76 -1.84
C ASN A 218 2.80 -33.70 -2.37
N GLY A 219 1.83 -34.31 -1.68
CA GLY A 219 0.43 -34.38 -2.07
C GLY A 219 -0.34 -33.08 -1.84
N VAL A 220 -0.05 -32.05 -2.65
CA VAL A 220 -0.71 -30.74 -2.66
C VAL A 220 -1.02 -30.34 -4.11
N ASP A 221 -2.24 -29.87 -4.37
CA ASP A 221 -2.69 -29.45 -5.71
C ASP A 221 -2.48 -27.95 -5.97
N GLY A 222 -2.38 -27.17 -4.89
CA GLY A 222 -2.19 -25.73 -4.96
C GLY A 222 -1.80 -25.14 -3.62
N VAL A 223 -1.15 -23.97 -3.65
CA VAL A 223 -0.75 -23.24 -2.45
C VAL A 223 -1.35 -21.85 -2.47
N VAL A 224 -2.03 -21.44 -1.39
CA VAL A 224 -2.55 -20.09 -1.20
C VAL A 224 -1.53 -19.25 -0.43
N VAL A 225 -1.21 -18.07 -0.96
CA VAL A 225 -0.28 -17.09 -0.36
C VAL A 225 -0.92 -15.71 -0.31
N MET A 226 -0.47 -14.86 0.61
CA MET A 226 -1.08 -13.53 0.83
C MET A 226 -0.41 -12.40 0.05
N ASN A 227 0.91 -12.48 -0.13
CA ASN A 227 1.72 -11.49 -0.84
C ASN A 227 2.88 -12.15 -1.62
N ASP A 228 3.65 -11.37 -2.35
CA ASP A 228 4.72 -11.91 -3.20
C ASP A 228 5.92 -12.47 -2.45
N ASP A 229 6.19 -11.98 -1.24
CA ASP A 229 7.27 -12.51 -0.38
C ASP A 229 6.91 -13.92 0.11
N THR A 230 5.69 -14.11 0.61
CA THR A 230 5.17 -15.44 0.97
C THR A 230 5.08 -16.36 -0.25
N GLY A 231 4.66 -15.83 -1.41
CA GLY A 231 4.74 -16.52 -2.70
C GLY A 231 6.15 -16.97 -3.06
N GLY A 232 7.15 -16.13 -2.81
CA GLY A 232 8.54 -16.43 -3.12
C GLY A 232 9.12 -17.54 -2.27
N GLY A 233 8.82 -17.54 -0.98
CA GLY A 233 9.16 -18.64 -0.09
C GLY A 233 8.55 -19.97 -0.53
N VAL A 234 7.26 -19.95 -0.92
CA VAL A 234 6.58 -21.13 -1.44
C VAL A 234 7.22 -21.65 -2.72
N ILE A 235 7.51 -20.77 -3.69
CA ILE A 235 8.19 -21.16 -4.94
C ILE A 235 9.56 -21.78 -4.66
N ALA A 236 10.33 -21.24 -3.69
CA ALA A 236 11.60 -21.82 -3.29
C ALA A 236 11.46 -23.25 -2.74
N ALA A 237 10.47 -23.48 -1.87
CA ALA A 237 10.17 -24.82 -1.33
C ALA A 237 9.73 -25.80 -2.43
N LEU A 238 8.86 -25.37 -3.34
CA LEU A 238 8.41 -26.17 -4.48
C LEU A 238 9.57 -26.50 -5.43
N SER A 239 10.50 -25.56 -5.62
CA SER A 239 11.69 -25.79 -6.45
C SER A 239 12.58 -26.88 -5.88
N GLY A 240 12.70 -26.97 -4.55
CA GLY A 240 13.47 -28.03 -3.89
C GLY A 240 12.89 -29.45 -4.06
N GLN A 241 11.65 -29.56 -4.57
CA GLN A 241 10.95 -30.83 -4.82
C GLN A 241 10.58 -31.02 -6.31
N ASP A 242 11.11 -30.19 -7.21
CA ASP A 242 10.77 -30.20 -8.64
C ASP A 242 9.26 -30.04 -8.91
N LEU A 243 8.56 -29.25 -8.09
CA LEU A 243 7.12 -29.03 -8.15
C LEU A 243 6.70 -27.69 -8.78
N VAL A 244 7.66 -26.80 -9.08
CA VAL A 244 7.37 -25.53 -9.76
C VAL A 244 6.69 -25.79 -11.11
N GLY A 245 5.57 -25.11 -11.35
CA GLY A 245 4.73 -25.30 -12.54
C GLY A 245 3.86 -26.56 -12.52
N LYS A 246 4.08 -27.49 -11.59
CA LYS A 246 3.19 -28.65 -11.33
C LYS A 246 2.17 -28.32 -10.24
N VAL A 247 2.62 -27.65 -9.18
CA VAL A 247 1.78 -27.11 -8.12
C VAL A 247 1.67 -25.61 -8.33
N ARG A 248 0.44 -25.12 -8.52
CA ARG A 248 0.20 -23.71 -8.80
C ARG A 248 0.08 -22.91 -7.49
N VAL A 249 0.71 -21.74 -7.45
CA VAL A 249 0.55 -20.77 -6.36
C VAL A 249 -0.60 -19.83 -6.68
N PHE A 250 -1.49 -19.58 -5.72
CA PHE A 250 -2.66 -18.72 -5.83
C PHE A 250 -2.58 -17.59 -4.80
N GLY A 251 -3.05 -16.40 -5.18
CA GLY A 251 -2.87 -15.17 -4.39
C GLY A 251 -1.63 -14.40 -4.84
N GLY A 252 -1.01 -13.66 -3.94
CA GLY A 252 0.02 -12.67 -4.29
C GLY A 252 -0.52 -11.23 -4.18
N TYR A 253 0.38 -10.33 -3.82
CA TYR A 253 0.10 -8.92 -3.57
C TYR A 253 1.43 -8.18 -3.54
N ASP A 254 1.41 -6.94 -4.03
CA ASP A 254 2.50 -5.97 -4.23
C ASP A 254 3.03 -5.90 -5.68
N ALA A 255 2.76 -6.88 -6.53
CA ALA A 255 3.24 -6.87 -7.92
C ALA A 255 4.74 -6.57 -8.01
N THR A 256 5.52 -7.26 -7.16
CA THR A 256 6.98 -7.29 -7.27
C THR A 256 7.39 -7.80 -8.65
N LEU A 257 8.59 -7.44 -9.09
CA LEU A 257 9.07 -7.83 -10.41
C LEU A 257 9.06 -9.36 -10.53
N GLU A 258 9.52 -10.03 -9.48
CA GLU A 258 9.55 -11.47 -9.35
C GLU A 258 8.12 -12.07 -9.29
N GLY A 259 7.16 -11.41 -8.63
CA GLY A 259 5.74 -11.79 -8.61
C GLY A 259 5.13 -11.79 -10.01
N ILE A 260 5.28 -10.67 -10.75
CA ILE A 260 4.81 -10.55 -12.13
C ILE A 260 5.48 -11.56 -13.06
N GLN A 261 6.78 -11.79 -12.89
CA GLN A 261 7.50 -12.81 -13.64
C GLN A 261 6.96 -14.22 -13.38
N ARG A 262 6.63 -14.57 -12.13
CA ARG A 262 5.99 -15.87 -11.79
C ARG A 262 4.60 -16.01 -12.41
N VAL A 263 3.83 -14.93 -12.50
CA VAL A 263 2.53 -14.93 -13.20
C VAL A 263 2.72 -15.25 -14.69
N LEU A 264 3.68 -14.60 -15.34
CA LEU A 264 3.97 -14.81 -16.77
C LEU A 264 4.58 -16.19 -17.06
N LEU A 265 5.30 -16.77 -16.10
CA LEU A 265 5.82 -18.14 -16.17
C LEU A 265 4.77 -19.21 -15.84
N GLY A 266 3.56 -18.81 -15.40
CA GLY A 266 2.49 -19.71 -14.97
C GLY A 266 2.75 -20.41 -13.62
N TRP A 267 3.77 -19.99 -12.88
CA TRP A 267 4.10 -20.53 -11.56
C TRP A 267 3.14 -20.00 -10.49
N GLN A 268 2.72 -18.75 -10.66
CA GLN A 268 1.72 -18.08 -9.84
C GLN A 268 0.50 -17.76 -10.70
N ALA A 269 -0.70 -17.90 -10.15
CA ALA A 269 -1.93 -17.87 -10.91
C ALA A 269 -2.36 -16.45 -11.31
N ALA A 270 -2.17 -15.53 -10.37
CA ALA A 270 -2.47 -14.13 -10.47
C ALA A 270 -1.57 -13.38 -9.47
N ASP A 271 -1.66 -12.06 -9.48
CA ASP A 271 -1.06 -11.19 -8.48
C ASP A 271 -2.01 -10.00 -8.28
N MET A 272 -1.70 -9.13 -7.32
CA MET A 272 -2.46 -7.93 -7.05
C MET A 272 -1.53 -6.77 -6.72
N SER A 273 -1.91 -5.56 -7.09
CA SER A 273 -1.12 -4.38 -6.82
C SER A 273 -1.98 -3.26 -6.22
N PRO A 274 -1.48 -2.54 -5.20
CA PRO A 274 -2.00 -1.21 -4.90
C PRO A 274 -1.64 -0.24 -6.04
N PRO A 275 -2.47 0.76 -6.35
CA PRO A 275 -2.13 1.78 -7.33
C PRO A 275 -1.16 2.80 -6.69
N TYR A 276 0.12 2.45 -6.61
CA TYR A 276 1.18 3.19 -5.90
C TYR A 276 1.18 4.70 -6.18
N LYS A 277 1.11 5.09 -7.46
CA LYS A 277 1.09 6.50 -7.85
C LYS A 277 -0.16 7.23 -7.32
N GLY A 278 -1.33 6.62 -7.45
CA GLY A 278 -2.60 7.20 -6.98
C GLY A 278 -2.60 7.37 -5.46
N MET A 279 -2.15 6.36 -4.73
CA MET A 279 -2.01 6.42 -3.28
C MET A 279 -1.04 7.53 -2.86
N ALA A 280 0.15 7.60 -3.46
CA ALA A 280 1.16 8.62 -3.12
C ALA A 280 0.67 10.04 -3.46
N ASP A 281 0.07 10.24 -4.64
CA ASP A 281 -0.51 11.51 -5.05
C ASP A 281 -1.59 11.98 -4.06
N ALA A 282 -2.46 11.07 -3.61
CA ALA A 282 -3.50 11.38 -2.65
C ALA A 282 -2.93 11.74 -1.27
N ALA A 283 -1.96 10.95 -0.77
CA ALA A 283 -1.34 11.17 0.53
C ALA A 283 -0.65 12.54 0.60
N VAL A 284 0.10 12.90 -0.44
CA VAL A 284 0.77 14.20 -0.51
C VAL A 284 -0.24 15.33 -0.62
N GLN A 285 -1.25 15.23 -1.49
CA GLN A 285 -2.26 16.29 -1.65
C GLN A 285 -3.04 16.54 -0.35
N LEU A 286 -3.42 15.48 0.35
CA LEU A 286 -4.13 15.56 1.64
C LEU A 286 -3.25 16.14 2.73
N LEU A 287 -1.97 15.76 2.80
CA LEU A 287 -1.04 16.33 3.77
C LEU A 287 -0.77 17.81 3.49
N VAL A 288 -0.51 18.17 2.23
CA VAL A 288 -0.24 19.54 1.81
C VAL A 288 -1.44 20.45 2.05
N SER A 289 -2.68 19.97 1.88
CA SER A 289 -3.86 20.77 2.21
C SER A 289 -3.90 21.12 3.70
N LYS A 290 -3.55 20.18 4.59
CA LYS A 290 -3.44 20.44 6.03
C LYS A 290 -2.32 21.43 6.36
N ILE A 291 -1.14 21.26 5.76
CA ILE A 291 -0.01 22.20 5.94
C ILE A 291 -0.42 23.63 5.55
N LYS A 292 -1.22 23.78 4.49
CA LYS A 292 -1.70 25.07 3.98
C LYS A 292 -2.95 25.58 4.70
N ASN A 293 -3.46 24.90 5.72
CA ASN A 293 -4.74 25.18 6.37
C ASN A 293 -5.90 25.33 5.35
N ALA A 294 -5.88 24.50 4.31
CA ALA A 294 -6.88 24.46 3.26
C ALA A 294 -7.74 23.19 3.37
N ASP A 295 -8.94 23.25 2.79
CA ASP A 295 -9.79 22.07 2.62
C ASP A 295 -9.09 21.01 1.76
N ALA A 296 -9.40 19.74 2.02
CA ALA A 296 -8.97 18.66 1.14
C ALA A 296 -9.47 18.89 -0.29
N PRO A 297 -8.66 18.56 -1.32
CA PRO A 297 -9.10 18.65 -2.71
C PRO A 297 -10.44 17.93 -2.94
N LYS A 298 -11.34 18.59 -3.67
CA LYS A 298 -12.69 18.09 -3.90
C LYS A 298 -12.65 16.70 -4.55
N GLY A 299 -13.36 15.74 -3.95
CA GLY A 299 -13.47 14.36 -4.44
C GLY A 299 -12.28 13.45 -4.09
N LEU A 300 -11.27 13.96 -3.39
CA LEU A 300 -10.12 13.15 -2.99
C LEU A 300 -10.45 12.23 -1.81
N ILE A 301 -11.30 12.65 -0.89
CA ILE A 301 -11.82 11.80 0.19
C ILE A 301 -13.03 11.04 -0.35
N ASN A 302 -13.03 9.72 -0.25
CA ASN A 302 -14.09 8.85 -0.76
C ASN A 302 -14.61 7.83 0.27
N GLY A 303 -14.11 7.87 1.50
CA GLY A 303 -14.55 6.97 2.57
C GLY A 303 -14.04 7.38 3.95
N ALA A 304 -14.15 6.47 4.90
CA ALA A 304 -13.59 6.59 6.24
C ALA A 304 -13.05 5.24 6.71
N TRP A 305 -12.02 5.26 7.56
CA TRP A 305 -11.39 4.05 8.11
C TRP A 305 -11.52 4.01 9.64
N PRO A 306 -12.08 2.93 10.22
CA PRO A 306 -12.20 2.82 11.67
C PRO A 306 -10.83 2.80 12.36
N ASN A 307 -10.64 3.68 13.35
CA ASN A 307 -9.38 3.71 14.13
C ASN A 307 -9.59 3.68 15.65
N LYS A 308 -10.82 3.44 16.11
CA LYS A 308 -11.19 3.37 17.54
C LYS A 308 -10.90 4.66 18.34
N PHE A 309 -10.70 5.79 17.65
CA PHE A 309 -10.44 7.10 18.27
C PHE A 309 -11.35 8.18 17.69
N THR A 310 -11.38 8.29 16.37
CA THR A 310 -12.21 9.25 15.64
C THR A 310 -13.61 8.66 15.47
N ASP A 311 -14.63 9.38 15.95
CA ASP A 311 -16.02 8.96 15.76
C ASP A 311 -16.38 8.95 14.27
N GLY A 312 -17.01 7.87 13.79
CA GLY A 312 -17.23 7.62 12.37
C GLY A 312 -15.99 7.23 11.55
N GLY A 313 -14.79 7.18 12.16
CA GLY A 313 -13.54 6.81 11.50
C GLY A 313 -12.75 7.99 10.91
N VAL A 314 -11.50 7.72 10.55
CA VAL A 314 -10.59 8.70 9.93
C VAL A 314 -11.02 8.93 8.48
N PRO A 315 -11.23 10.18 8.01
CA PRO A 315 -11.53 10.43 6.61
C PRO A 315 -10.44 9.87 5.69
N ALA A 316 -10.83 9.11 4.67
CA ALA A 316 -9.93 8.28 3.91
C ALA A 316 -10.04 8.44 2.40
N ARG A 317 -8.90 8.23 1.73
CA ARG A 317 -8.84 7.88 0.32
C ARG A 317 -8.55 6.39 0.21
N LEU A 318 -9.54 5.64 -0.25
CA LEU A 318 -9.45 4.22 -0.52
C LEU A 318 -9.31 4.03 -2.02
N GLU A 319 -8.11 3.65 -2.45
CA GLU A 319 -7.84 3.37 -3.86
C GLU A 319 -8.24 1.92 -4.22
N PRO A 320 -8.71 1.68 -5.47
CA PRO A 320 -9.05 0.33 -5.91
C PRO A 320 -7.80 -0.50 -6.13
N ASN A 321 -7.83 -1.76 -5.68
CA ASN A 321 -6.77 -2.72 -6.00
C ASN A 321 -6.79 -3.11 -7.49
N ILE A 322 -5.61 -3.42 -8.03
CA ILE A 322 -5.44 -3.88 -9.40
C ILE A 322 -5.20 -5.39 -9.37
N PHE A 323 -6.12 -6.17 -9.94
CA PHE A 323 -5.93 -7.62 -10.11
C PHE A 323 -5.14 -7.90 -11.37
N ILE A 324 -4.10 -8.74 -11.29
CA ILE A 324 -3.13 -8.96 -12.35
C ILE A 324 -3.11 -10.44 -12.74
N THR A 325 -3.28 -10.70 -14.03
CA THR A 325 -3.13 -12.03 -14.63
C THR A 325 -2.26 -11.91 -15.87
N ALA A 326 -1.73 -13.03 -16.37
CA ALA A 326 -0.93 -13.03 -17.60
C ALA A 326 -1.63 -12.31 -18.78
N ASP A 327 -2.97 -12.37 -18.85
CA ASP A 327 -3.76 -11.75 -19.92
C ASP A 327 -3.77 -10.22 -19.85
N ASN A 328 -3.59 -9.62 -18.67
CA ASN A 328 -3.72 -8.18 -18.47
C ASN A 328 -2.41 -7.46 -18.11
N VAL A 329 -1.28 -8.17 -17.97
CA VAL A 329 0.03 -7.59 -17.60
C VAL A 329 0.42 -6.40 -18.48
N GLN A 330 0.10 -6.42 -19.79
CA GLN A 330 0.38 -5.27 -20.65
C GLN A 330 -0.29 -3.99 -20.12
N ASN A 331 -1.57 -4.06 -19.78
CA ASN A 331 -2.31 -2.88 -19.33
C ASN A 331 -2.03 -2.55 -17.87
N SER A 332 -1.98 -3.56 -17.00
CA SER A 332 -1.91 -3.39 -15.55
C SER A 332 -0.51 -3.10 -15.03
N VAL A 333 0.54 -3.48 -15.76
CA VAL A 333 1.95 -3.34 -15.35
C VAL A 333 2.75 -2.43 -16.29
N ILE A 334 2.66 -2.64 -17.61
CA ILE A 334 3.48 -1.87 -18.57
C ILE A 334 2.88 -0.49 -18.82
N ASP A 335 1.62 -0.46 -19.26
CA ASP A 335 0.95 0.80 -19.63
C ASP A 335 0.68 1.68 -18.40
N SER A 336 0.59 1.07 -17.21
CA SER A 336 0.53 1.78 -15.93
C SER A 336 1.86 2.38 -15.49
N GLY A 337 2.97 1.98 -16.13
CA GLY A 337 4.32 2.43 -15.84
C GLY A 337 4.94 1.77 -14.60
N LEU A 338 4.41 0.65 -14.12
CA LEU A 338 4.95 -0.08 -12.97
C LEU A 338 6.31 -0.71 -13.31
N TYR A 339 6.40 -1.34 -14.49
CA TYR A 339 7.64 -1.88 -15.04
C TYR A 339 7.71 -1.70 -16.55
N THR A 340 8.92 -1.67 -17.08
CA THR A 340 9.16 -1.81 -18.52
C THR A 340 9.14 -3.28 -18.93
N ARG A 341 8.87 -3.52 -20.22
CA ARG A 341 8.92 -4.86 -20.81
C ARG A 341 10.33 -5.47 -20.66
N ASP A 342 11.37 -4.66 -20.80
CA ASP A 342 12.76 -5.09 -20.68
C ASP A 342 13.10 -5.58 -19.26
N GLU A 343 12.64 -4.86 -18.23
CA GLU A 343 12.81 -5.29 -16.83
C GLU A 343 12.17 -6.66 -16.58
N ILE A 344 10.92 -6.84 -17.02
CA ILE A 344 10.20 -8.11 -16.89
C ILE A 344 10.95 -9.23 -17.63
N CYS A 345 11.28 -9.01 -18.90
CA CYS A 345 11.88 -10.02 -19.77
C CYS A 345 13.33 -10.38 -19.39
N SER A 346 14.01 -9.54 -18.62
CA SER A 346 15.34 -9.83 -18.11
C SER A 346 15.37 -11.04 -17.16
N GLY A 347 14.30 -11.29 -16.41
CA GLY A 347 14.25 -12.38 -15.42
C GLY A 347 13.58 -13.67 -15.89
N ILE A 348 12.79 -13.63 -16.97
CA ILE A 348 12.08 -14.83 -17.50
C ILE A 348 12.62 -15.31 -18.85
N GLY A 349 13.61 -14.59 -19.39
CA GLY A 349 14.24 -14.90 -20.67
C GLY A 349 13.44 -14.40 -21.88
N LYS A 350 14.15 -14.08 -22.96
CA LYS A 350 13.58 -13.54 -24.20
C LYS A 350 12.61 -14.50 -24.90
N ASP A 351 12.70 -15.79 -24.58
CA ASP A 351 11.89 -16.83 -25.21
C ASP A 351 10.54 -17.08 -24.52
N ALA A 352 10.29 -16.47 -23.36
CA ALA A 352 8.98 -16.50 -22.72
C ALA A 352 7.91 -15.91 -23.67
N GLU A 353 6.70 -16.49 -23.69
CA GLU A 353 5.66 -16.10 -24.66
C GLU A 353 5.36 -14.60 -24.63
N PHE A 354 5.30 -14.02 -23.44
CA PHE A 354 5.11 -12.58 -23.25
C PHE A 354 6.19 -11.75 -23.93
N CYS A 355 7.46 -12.19 -23.89
CA CYS A 355 8.63 -11.45 -24.36
C CYS A 355 8.89 -11.55 -25.86
N LYS A 356 8.16 -12.42 -26.56
CA LYS A 356 8.23 -12.56 -28.03
C LYS A 356 7.34 -11.57 -28.78
N LYS A 357 6.35 -11.00 -28.10
CA LYS A 357 5.36 -10.05 -28.64
C LYS A 357 5.90 -8.63 -28.57
#